data_AF-A0A956YRX3-F1
#
_entry.id   AF-A0A956YRX3-F1
#
_cell.length_a   1.000
_cell.length_b   1.000
_cell.length_c   1.000
_cell.angle_alpha   90.00
_cell.angle_beta   90.00
_cell.angle_gamma   90.00
#
_symmetry.space_group_name_H-M   'P 1'
#
loop_
_entity.id
_entity.type
_entity.pdbx_description
1 polymer ?
#
loop_
_entity_poly.entity_id
_entity_poly.type
_entity_poly.pdbx_seq_one_letter_code
_entity_poly.pdbx_strand_id
1 'polypeptide(L)'
;MAKYDTISSEAAPVQNRKGINWERLRHISPLYLMVLPTIIMLLIFFYYPAINGFLTSFQYVDVRGSQWVGLENYQRLFSDTRLLQSFRNLAFLAVFNVCVFV
;
A
#
# COMPACT_ATOMS: atom_id res chain seq x y z
N MET A 1 23.65 -16.42 53.08
CA MET A 1 23.68 -17.21 51.83
C MET A 1 22.39 -17.99 51.54
N ALA A 2 21.34 -17.91 52.37
CA ALA A 2 20.11 -18.71 52.22
C ALA A 2 18.81 -17.87 52.11
N LYS A 3 18.91 -16.62 51.61
CA LYS A 3 17.75 -15.71 51.48
C LYS A 3 17.42 -15.32 50.04
N TYR A 4 18.24 -15.71 49.07
CA TYR A 4 17.99 -15.48 47.64
C TYR A 4 17.27 -16.65 46.96
N ASP A 5 17.24 -17.83 47.60
CA ASP A 5 16.63 -19.04 47.02
C ASP A 5 15.09 -19.04 47.08
N THR A 6 14.48 -18.17 47.91
CA THR A 6 13.02 -18.10 48.10
C THR A 6 12.30 -17.17 47.13
N ILE A 7 13.01 -16.34 46.35
CA ILE A 7 12.38 -15.42 45.38
C ILE A 7 12.27 -16.05 43.98
N SER A 8 12.98 -17.16 43.73
CA SER A 8 12.99 -17.84 42.43
C SER A 8 11.80 -18.78 42.18
N SER A 9 10.83 -18.85 43.10
CA SER A 9 9.67 -19.76 43.03
C SER A 9 8.34 -19.02 43.12
N GLU A 10 8.25 -17.84 42.54
CA GLU A 10 6.95 -17.23 42.22
C GLU A 10 6.97 -16.85 40.74
N ALA A 11 7.20 -17.85 39.90
CA ALA A 11 6.94 -17.74 38.47
C ALA A 11 5.46 -17.37 38.33
N ALA A 12 5.20 -16.13 37.87
CA ALA A 12 3.88 -15.61 37.59
C ALA A 12 3.05 -16.69 36.86
N PRO A 13 1.75 -16.86 37.19
CA PRO A 13 0.94 -17.86 36.54
C PRO A 13 1.07 -17.67 35.03
N VAL A 14 1.58 -18.70 34.32
CA VAL A 14 1.62 -18.70 32.86
C VAL A 14 0.17 -18.59 32.44
N GLN A 15 -0.24 -17.37 32.12
CA GLN A 15 -1.62 -17.05 31.80
C GLN A 15 -1.96 -17.85 30.55
N ASN A 16 -2.67 -18.96 30.77
CA ASN A 16 -3.12 -19.86 29.74
C ASN A 16 -3.88 -19.00 28.74
N ARG A 17 -3.29 -18.75 27.57
CA ARG A 17 -3.88 -17.91 26.51
C ARG A 17 -5.11 -18.67 26.04
N LYS A 18 -6.25 -18.43 26.70
CA LYS A 18 -7.54 -18.95 26.29
C LYS A 18 -7.65 -18.65 24.80
N GLY A 19 -7.81 -19.72 24.01
CA GLY A 19 -7.90 -19.65 22.56
C GLY A 19 -8.95 -18.65 22.12
N ILE A 20 -8.87 -18.26 20.85
CA ILE A 20 -9.72 -17.26 20.22
C ILE A 20 -11.18 -17.41 20.71
N ASN A 21 -11.65 -16.43 21.49
CA ASN A 21 -13.00 -16.46 22.03
C ASN A 21 -13.96 -15.98 20.93
N TRP A 22 -14.55 -16.94 20.22
CA TRP A 22 -15.43 -16.72 19.06
C TRP A 22 -16.65 -15.86 19.39
N GLU A 23 -17.12 -15.87 20.65
CA GLU A 23 -18.21 -14.97 21.08
C GLU A 23 -17.76 -13.51 21.07
N ARG A 24 -16.53 -13.24 21.50
CA ARG A 24 -15.94 -11.90 21.44
C ARG A 24 -15.83 -11.43 20.00
N LEU A 25 -15.38 -12.29 19.08
CA LEU A 25 -15.28 -11.98 17.65
C LEU A 25 -16.65 -11.67 17.01
N ARG A 26 -17.70 -12.38 17.42
CA ARG A 26 -19.07 -12.14 16.94
C ARG A 26 -19.58 -10.74 17.32
N HIS A 27 -19.23 -10.24 18.50
CA HIS A 27 -19.60 -8.89 18.93
C HIS A 27 -18.87 -7.77 18.18
N ILE A 28 -17.68 -8.04 17.61
CA ILE A 28 -16.89 -7.06 16.82
C ILE A 28 -17.22 -7.10 15.33
N SER A 29 -17.79 -8.22 14.84
CA SER A 29 -18.23 -8.41 13.45
C SER A 29 -19.02 -7.23 12.83
N PRO A 30 -20.02 -6.62 13.51
CA PRO A 30 -20.77 -5.51 12.91
C PRO A 30 -19.91 -4.25 12.64
N LEU A 31 -18.86 -4.02 13.43
CA LEU A 31 -17.94 -2.89 13.21
C LEU A 31 -17.14 -3.07 11.91
N TYR A 32 -16.71 -4.29 11.62
CA TYR A 32 -16.02 -4.60 10.35
C TYR A 32 -16.96 -4.48 9.16
N LEU A 33 -18.24 -4.86 9.31
CA LEU A 33 -19.25 -4.72 8.25
C LEU A 33 -19.46 -3.24 7.84
N MET A 34 -19.31 -2.30 8.77
CA MET A 34 -19.40 -0.86 8.48
C MET A 34 -18.20 -0.31 7.71
N VAL A 35 -17.01 -0.86 7.92
CA VAL A 35 -15.78 -0.46 7.20
C VAL A 35 -15.70 -1.11 5.82
N LEU A 36 -16.35 -2.27 5.67
CA LEU A 36 -16.39 -3.07 4.45
C LEU A 36 -16.79 -2.28 3.19
N PRO A 37 -17.85 -1.44 3.15
CA PRO A 37 -18.19 -0.66 1.96
C PRO A 37 -17.09 0.32 1.55
N THR A 38 -16.40 0.93 2.51
CA THR A 38 -15.26 1.83 2.23
C THR A 38 -14.10 1.05 1.62
N ILE A 39 -13.79 -0.14 2.15
CA ILE A 39 -12.75 -1.01 1.58
C ILE A 39 -13.12 -1.45 0.17
N ILE A 40 -14.38 -1.85 -0.07
CA ILE A 40 -14.85 -2.22 -1.41
C ILE A 40 -14.66 -1.05 -2.38
N MET A 41 -15.10 0.16 -2.02
CA MET A 41 -14.92 1.33 -2.88
C MET A 41 -13.44 1.60 -3.15
N LEU A 42 -12.59 1.54 -2.12
CA LEU A 42 -11.15 1.71 -2.28
C LEU A 42 -10.56 0.69 -3.28
N LEU A 43 -10.94 -0.58 -3.16
CA LEU A 43 -10.45 -1.63 -4.05
C LEU A 43 -10.90 -1.42 -5.49
N ILE A 44 -12.17 -1.07 -5.71
CA ILE A 44 -12.76 -0.91 -7.05
C ILE A 44 -12.28 0.37 -7.73
N PHE A 45 -12.24 1.49 -7.00
CA PHE A 45 -11.98 2.80 -7.62
C PHE A 45 -10.52 3.23 -7.55
N PHE A 46 -9.72 2.64 -6.65
CA PHE A 46 -8.31 2.99 -6.53
C PHE A 46 -7.41 1.85 -7.01
N TYR A 47 -7.52 0.67 -6.39
CA TYR A 47 -6.60 -0.44 -6.68
C TYR A 47 -6.84 -1.07 -8.05
N TYR A 48 -8.09 -1.31 -8.43
CA TYR A 48 -8.40 -1.88 -9.74
C TYR A 48 -7.89 -1.03 -10.91
N PRO A 49 -8.17 0.30 -11.01
CA PRO A 49 -7.61 1.10 -12.09
C PRO A 49 -6.09 1.27 -11.98
N ALA A 50 -5.53 1.32 -10.77
CA ALA A 50 -4.07 1.39 -10.60
C ALA A 50 -3.36 0.13 -11.14
N ILE A 51 -3.88 -1.06 -10.81
CA ILE A 51 -3.34 -2.33 -11.32
C ILE A 51 -3.52 -2.44 -12.83
N ASN A 52 -4.69 -2.08 -13.36
CA ASN A 52 -4.91 -2.08 -14.80
C ASN A 52 -3.98 -1.11 -15.52
N GLY A 53 -3.84 0.13 -15.03
CA GLY A 53 -2.91 1.11 -15.60
C GLY A 53 -1.46 0.63 -15.53
N PHE A 54 -1.08 -0.02 -14.43
CA PHE A 54 0.24 -0.64 -14.30
C PHE A 54 0.46 -1.73 -15.34
N LEU A 55 -0.46 -2.67 -15.51
CA LEU A 55 -0.36 -3.72 -16.54
C LEU A 55 -0.33 -3.13 -17.96
N THR A 56 -1.19 -2.14 -18.23
CA THR A 56 -1.25 -1.45 -19.51
C THR A 56 0.02 -0.64 -19.80
N SER A 57 0.77 -0.18 -18.79
CA SER A 57 2.03 0.53 -19.01
C SER A 57 3.09 -0.32 -19.73
N PHE A 58 3.03 -1.64 -19.60
CA PHE A 58 3.89 -2.60 -20.31
C PHE A 58 3.31 -3.03 -21.65
N GLN A 59 2.13 -2.53 -21.99
CA GLN A 59 1.44 -2.82 -23.24
C GLN A 59 1.44 -1.59 -24.14
N TYR A 60 1.58 -1.82 -25.44
CA TYR A 60 1.28 -0.83 -26.44
C TYR A 60 -0.21 -0.95 -26.78
N VAL A 61 -0.99 0.08 -26.45
CA VAL A 61 -2.44 0.11 -26.71
C VAL A 61 -2.70 1.02 -27.90
N ASP A 62 -3.31 0.46 -28.94
CA ASP A 62 -3.76 1.18 -30.13
C ASP A 62 -5.27 0.92 -30.33
N VAL A 63 -5.90 1.64 -31.26
CA VAL A 63 -7.33 1.51 -31.60
C VAL A 63 -7.69 0.08 -32.03
N ARG A 64 -6.69 -0.69 -32.50
CA ARG A 64 -6.84 -2.08 -32.97
C ARG A 64 -6.63 -3.15 -31.90
N GLY A 65 -6.19 -2.79 -30.69
CA GLY A 65 -5.97 -3.73 -29.58
C GLY A 65 -4.73 -3.40 -28.75
N SER A 66 -4.44 -4.24 -27.75
CA SER A 66 -3.24 -4.14 -26.93
C SER A 66 -2.21 -5.21 -27.27
N GLN A 67 -0.93 -4.83 -27.34
CA GLN A 67 0.19 -5.75 -27.51
C GLN A 67 1.14 -5.64 -26.34
N TRP A 68 1.62 -6.77 -25.82
CA TRP A 68 2.60 -6.77 -24.74
C TRP A 68 3.99 -6.43 -25.29
N VAL A 69 4.54 -5.29 -24.90
CA VAL A 69 5.86 -4.79 -25.37
C VAL A 69 6.89 -4.70 -24.24
N GLY A 70 6.50 -5.07 -23.01
CA GLY A 70 7.38 -5.06 -21.85
C GLY A 70 7.92 -3.67 -21.55
N LEU A 71 9.25 -3.50 -21.59
CA LEU A 71 9.93 -2.26 -21.19
C LEU A 71 10.12 -1.27 -22.35
N GLU A 72 9.71 -1.59 -23.57
CA GLU A 72 9.94 -0.73 -24.73
C GLU A 72 9.28 0.65 -24.57
N ASN A 73 8.07 0.70 -23.99
CA ASN A 73 7.40 1.96 -23.66
C ASN A 73 8.26 2.86 -22.77
N TYR A 74 8.90 2.28 -21.75
CA TYR A 74 9.75 3.02 -20.82
C TYR A 74 11.03 3.52 -21.51
N GLN A 75 11.66 2.71 -22.35
CA GLN A 75 12.83 3.14 -23.13
C GLN A 75 12.51 4.34 -24.03
N ARG A 76 11.33 4.33 -24.68
CA ARG A 76 10.84 5.46 -25.48
C ARG A 76 10.58 6.71 -24.63
N LEU A 77 9.97 6.55 -23.45
CA LEU A 77 9.74 7.66 -22.52
C LEU A 77 11.04 8.34 -22.07
N PHE A 78 12.08 7.56 -21.74
CA PHE A 78 13.37 8.10 -21.27
C PHE A 78 14.26 8.63 -22.39
N SER A 79 14.01 8.28 -23.64
CA SER A 79 14.72 8.83 -24.80
C SER A 79 14.06 10.08 -25.38
N ASP A 80 12.82 10.39 -24.98
CA ASP A 80 12.13 11.59 -25.43
C ASP A 80 12.61 12.85 -24.69
N THR A 81 13.38 13.66 -25.41
CA THR A 81 13.88 14.96 -24.93
C THR A 81 12.79 15.93 -24.49
N ARG A 82 11.60 15.93 -25.11
CA ARG A 82 10.48 16.82 -24.73
C ARG A 82 9.88 16.45 -23.39
N LEU A 83 9.77 15.14 -23.15
CA LEU A 83 9.27 14.62 -21.88
C LEU A 83 10.24 14.96 -20.75
N LEU A 84 11.54 14.71 -20.95
CA LEU A 84 12.58 15.07 -19.99
C LEU A 84 12.62 16.57 -19.67
N GLN A 85 12.47 17.43 -20.69
CA GLN A 85 12.39 18.87 -20.48
C GLN A 85 11.16 19.26 -19.65
N SER A 86 9.99 18.71 -19.97
CA SER A 86 8.75 18.95 -19.23
C SER A 86 8.87 18.47 -17.78
N PHE A 87 9.48 17.30 -17.55
CA PHE A 87 9.72 16.76 -16.21
C PHE A 87 10.66 17.66 -15.39
N ARG A 88 11.73 18.17 -15.99
CA ARG A 88 12.62 19.15 -15.34
C ARG A 88 11.87 20.43 -14.96
N ASN A 89 11.02 20.93 -15.85
CA ASN A 89 10.22 22.12 -15.57
C ASN A 89 9.22 21.87 -14.43
N LEU A 90 8.56 20.71 -14.43
CA LEU A 90 7.66 20.31 -13.34
C LEU A 90 8.42 20.21 -12.00
N ALA A 91 9.60 19.59 -11.99
CA ALA A 91 10.43 19.48 -10.80
C ALA A 91 10.88 20.87 -10.30
N PHE A 92 11.28 21.76 -11.20
CA PHE A 92 11.63 23.15 -10.85
C PHE A 92 10.44 23.87 -10.21
N LEU A 93 9.25 23.78 -10.82
CA LEU A 93 8.04 24.38 -10.29
C LEU A 93 7.65 23.80 -8.92
N ALA A 94 7.76 22.49 -8.74
CA ALA A 94 7.45 21.83 -7.47
C ALA A 94 8.39 22.29 -6.35
N VAL A 95 9.71 22.32 -6.61
CA VAL A 95 10.70 22.81 -5.64
C VAL A 95 10.52 24.29 -5.35
N PHE A 96 10.34 25.11 -6.39
CA PHE A 96 10.08 26.53 -6.24
C PHE A 96 8.83 26.79 -5.39
N ASN A 97 7.75 26.04 -5.64
CA ASN A 97 6.52 26.17 -4.88
C ASN A 97 6.74 25.85 -3.40
N VAL A 98 7.41 24.73 -3.09
CA VAL A 98 7.73 24.37 -1.70
C VAL A 98 8.63 25.43 -1.04
N CYS A 99 9.71 25.88 -1.69
CA CYS A 99 10.62 26.83 -1.07
C CYS A 99 10.05 28.25 -0.85
N VAL A 100 9.03 28.64 -1.62
CA VAL A 100 8.45 30.00 -1.57
C VAL A 100 7.18 30.03 -0.71
N PHE A 101 6.34 29.00 -0.79
CA PHE A 101 5.03 28.97 -0.13
C PHE A 101 5.01 28.18 1.19
N VAL A 102 6.06 27.41 1.50
CA VAL A 102 6.25 26.73 2.80
C VAL A 102 7.31 27.47 3.59
#